data_AF-A0A4R0FIL5-F1
#
_entry.id   AF-A0A4R0FIL5-F1
#
_cell.length_a   1.000
_cell.length_b   1.000
_cell.length_c   1.000
_cell.angle_alpha   90.00
_cell.angle_beta   90.00
_cell.angle_gamma   90.00
#
_symmetry.space_group_name_H-M   'P 1'
#
loop_
_entity.id
_entity.type
_entity.pdbx_description
1 polymer ?
#
loop_
_entity_poly.entity_id
_entity_poly.type
_entity_poly.pdbx_seq_one_letter_code
_entity_poly.pdbx_strand_id
1 'polypeptide(L)'
;MKGYWILSLYALLLIGCTSKDIPQEGEIVTWKQNLELIVKAKLGPRREHIPDQFDYEFYKPAREHYLGQFAINYVPEKFPTIMQGEANSLPMPDSNRQLQFDLKLSNLDFQATDGYLPDHDDQVRVRIEGLTMDMRAENLDTHKTFLQRKEFFEKNSKFEKYGLTCYQRLEADYSFNCYGKSKEPGVSGVLLSIQTLESSVALENKIIPIRGDSYQPNKYGGIWIQWEMNLNNWDRWQEIDSAIWRLLGTWNSAPPSQESN
;
A
#
# COMPACT_ATOMS: atom_id res chain seq x y z
N MET A 1 52.61 2.31 -57.03
CA MET A 1 51.18 2.47 -57.39
C MET A 1 50.35 2.22 -56.15
N LYS A 2 49.36 3.09 -55.92
CA LYS A 2 48.54 3.19 -54.70
C LYS A 2 47.57 2.02 -54.57
N GLY A 3 47.36 1.54 -53.35
CA GLY A 3 46.22 0.70 -52.98
C GLY A 3 45.87 0.97 -51.52
N TYR A 4 44.98 1.94 -51.28
CA TYR A 4 44.38 2.17 -49.96
C TYR A 4 43.13 1.30 -49.86
N TRP A 5 43.14 0.34 -48.94
CA TRP A 5 41.92 -0.36 -48.52
C TRP A 5 41.28 0.42 -47.37
N ILE A 6 40.06 0.88 -47.61
CA ILE A 6 39.18 1.50 -46.62
C ILE A 6 38.66 0.38 -45.72
N LEU A 7 39.15 0.31 -44.48
CA LEU A 7 38.52 -0.48 -43.43
C LEU A 7 37.57 0.44 -42.66
N SER A 8 36.34 0.53 -43.17
CA SER A 8 35.18 0.96 -42.39
C SER A 8 34.72 -0.24 -41.58
N LEU A 9 35.00 -0.26 -40.27
CA LEU A 9 34.41 -1.23 -39.36
C LEU A 9 33.47 -0.49 -38.41
N TYR A 10 32.19 -0.70 -38.65
CA TYR A 10 31.05 -0.24 -37.89
C TYR A 10 31.22 -0.58 -36.40
N ALA A 11 31.27 0.44 -35.55
CA ALA A 11 30.97 0.30 -34.14
C ALA A 11 29.45 0.11 -34.00
N LEU A 12 29.02 -1.16 -33.99
CA LEU A 12 27.66 -1.53 -33.59
C LEU A 12 27.50 -1.21 -32.10
N LEU A 13 26.87 -0.06 -31.82
CA LEU A 13 26.30 0.28 -30.53
C LEU A 13 25.20 -0.74 -30.20
N LEU A 14 25.58 -1.85 -29.56
CA LEU A 14 24.66 -2.70 -28.82
C LEU A 14 24.28 -1.99 -27.52
N ILE A 15 23.45 -0.95 -27.62
CA ILE A 15 22.62 -0.54 -26.50
C ILE A 15 21.51 -1.58 -26.44
N GLY A 16 21.80 -2.73 -25.85
CA GLY A 16 20.77 -3.67 -25.47
C GLY A 16 19.84 -2.96 -24.51
N CYS A 17 18.60 -2.69 -24.94
CA CYS A 17 17.49 -2.48 -24.03
C CYS A 17 17.36 -3.76 -23.20
N THR A 18 18.00 -3.80 -22.03
CA THR A 18 17.68 -4.82 -21.05
C THR A 18 16.24 -4.56 -20.62
N SER A 19 15.32 -5.42 -21.03
CA SER A 19 14.08 -5.59 -20.30
C SER A 19 14.49 -5.81 -18.84
N LYS A 20 14.13 -4.89 -17.93
CA LYS A 20 14.32 -5.16 -16.50
C LYS A 20 13.55 -6.45 -16.20
N ASP A 21 14.23 -7.44 -15.66
CA ASP A 21 13.59 -8.68 -15.24
C ASP A 21 12.55 -8.37 -14.16
N ILE A 22 11.47 -9.16 -14.15
CA ILE A 22 10.43 -9.05 -13.14
C ILE A 22 11.03 -9.53 -11.82
N PRO A 23 10.96 -8.74 -10.73
CA PRO A 23 11.47 -9.17 -9.43
C PRO A 23 10.79 -10.46 -8.96
N GLN A 24 11.60 -11.42 -8.50
CA GLN A 24 11.16 -12.76 -8.13
C GLN A 24 11.00 -12.93 -6.62
N GLU A 25 10.21 -13.92 -6.21
CA GLU A 25 10.11 -14.30 -4.80
C GLU A 25 11.50 -14.60 -4.22
N GLY A 26 11.73 -14.11 -3.00
CA GLY A 26 12.98 -14.31 -2.28
C GLY A 26 14.12 -13.35 -2.64
N GLU A 27 13.98 -12.55 -3.70
CA GLU A 27 14.94 -11.48 -4.00
C GLU A 27 14.86 -10.35 -2.96
N ILE A 28 15.99 -9.68 -2.73
CA ILE A 28 16.03 -8.48 -1.89
C ILE A 28 15.91 -7.25 -2.80
N VAL A 29 14.92 -6.42 -2.53
CA VAL A 29 14.68 -5.17 -3.26
C VAL A 29 14.98 -3.96 -2.39
N THR A 30 15.23 -2.82 -3.03
CA THR A 30 15.31 -1.52 -2.36
C THR A 30 14.52 -0.49 -3.17
N TRP A 31 13.38 -0.08 -2.64
CA TRP A 31 12.42 0.79 -3.31
C TRP A 31 12.15 2.04 -2.49
N LYS A 32 12.30 3.20 -3.10
CA LYS A 32 11.98 4.49 -2.48
C LYS A 32 10.51 4.81 -2.70
N GLN A 33 9.82 5.13 -1.62
CA GLN A 33 8.49 5.75 -1.65
C GLN A 33 8.61 7.28 -1.49
N ASN A 34 9.41 7.70 -0.51
CA ASN A 34 9.86 9.08 -0.33
C ASN A 34 11.21 9.06 0.43
N LEU A 35 11.76 10.22 0.81
CA LEU A 35 13.07 10.27 1.47
C LEU A 35 13.11 9.64 2.87
N GLU A 36 11.96 9.53 3.54
CA GLU A 36 11.81 8.98 4.89
C GLU A 36 11.16 7.58 4.91
N LEU A 37 10.68 7.10 3.74
CA LEU A 37 10.21 5.75 3.51
C LEU A 37 10.94 5.11 2.34
N ILE A 38 11.94 4.31 2.67
CA ILE A 38 12.69 3.50 1.70
C ILE A 38 12.60 2.06 2.16
N VAL A 39 11.88 1.24 1.39
CA VAL A 39 11.70 -0.16 1.71
C VAL A 39 12.91 -0.95 1.24
N LYS A 40 13.53 -1.69 2.16
CA LYS A 40 14.45 -2.78 1.85
C LYS A 40 13.91 -4.06 2.46
N ALA A 41 13.58 -5.02 1.61
CA ALA A 41 12.86 -6.22 2.03
C ALA A 41 13.14 -7.39 1.10
N LYS A 42 12.98 -8.60 1.64
CA LYS A 42 12.91 -9.84 0.86
C LYS A 42 11.49 -9.99 0.30
N LEU A 43 11.37 -10.21 -1.00
CA LEU A 43 10.09 -10.39 -1.67
C LEU A 43 9.42 -11.70 -1.23
N GLY A 44 8.12 -11.62 -0.96
CA GLY A 44 7.24 -12.78 -0.78
C GLY A 44 6.66 -13.28 -2.12
N PRO A 45 5.70 -14.21 -2.06
CA PRO A 45 5.01 -14.72 -3.23
C PRO A 45 4.43 -13.60 -4.09
N ARG A 46 4.68 -13.67 -5.40
CA ARG A 46 4.13 -12.74 -6.40
C ARG A 46 2.64 -12.98 -6.56
N ARG A 47 1.88 -11.94 -6.90
CA ARG A 47 0.46 -12.05 -7.28
C ARG A 47 0.32 -12.59 -8.71
N GLU A 48 -0.79 -13.27 -8.97
CA GLU A 48 -1.18 -13.69 -10.32
C GLU A 48 -1.77 -12.51 -11.09
N HIS A 49 -1.43 -12.42 -12.37
CA HIS A 49 -1.97 -11.38 -13.24
C HIS A 49 -3.30 -11.85 -13.86
N ILE A 50 -4.32 -11.01 -13.78
CA ILE A 50 -5.58 -11.19 -14.51
C ILE A 50 -5.46 -10.42 -15.82
N PRO A 51 -5.45 -11.10 -16.99
CA PRO A 51 -5.30 -10.43 -18.27
C PRO A 51 -6.42 -9.42 -18.55
N ASP A 52 -6.03 -8.24 -19.05
CA ASP A 52 -6.90 -7.17 -19.49
C ASP A 52 -6.64 -6.83 -20.97
N GLN A 53 -7.67 -6.36 -21.67
CA GLN A 53 -7.58 -5.94 -23.08
C GLN A 53 -6.52 -4.84 -23.32
N PHE A 54 -6.11 -4.10 -22.28
CA PHE A 54 -5.10 -3.05 -22.35
C PHE A 54 -3.75 -3.38 -21.69
N ASP A 55 -3.45 -4.66 -21.42
CA ASP A 55 -2.20 -5.08 -20.76
C ASP A 55 -0.95 -4.55 -21.46
N TYR A 56 -0.94 -4.54 -22.80
CA TYR A 56 0.19 -4.07 -23.58
C TYR A 56 0.55 -2.60 -23.34
N GLU A 57 -0.39 -1.78 -22.85
CA GLU A 57 -0.16 -0.37 -22.52
C GLU A 57 0.20 -0.16 -21.04
N PHE A 58 -0.46 -0.89 -20.14
CA PHE A 58 -0.47 -0.59 -18.71
C PHE A 58 0.21 -1.65 -17.84
N TYR A 59 0.17 -2.94 -18.21
CA TYR A 59 0.73 -4.01 -17.40
C TYR A 59 2.27 -4.02 -17.48
N LYS A 60 2.92 -3.64 -16.37
CA LYS A 60 4.37 -3.47 -16.27
C LYS A 60 4.91 -4.11 -14.99
N PRO A 61 4.88 -5.45 -14.87
CA PRO A 61 5.24 -6.18 -13.64
C PRO A 61 6.66 -5.91 -13.16
N ALA A 62 7.62 -5.72 -14.08
CA ALA A 62 9.00 -5.37 -13.75
C ALA A 62 9.19 -4.00 -13.07
N ARG A 63 8.11 -3.21 -13.00
CA ARG A 63 8.09 -1.88 -12.39
C ARG A 63 7.15 -1.83 -11.18
N GLU A 64 6.50 -2.93 -10.82
CA GLU A 64 5.62 -2.95 -9.66
C GLU A 64 6.41 -2.93 -8.36
N HIS A 65 5.97 -2.10 -7.42
CA HIS A 65 6.45 -2.13 -6.04
C HIS A 65 5.54 -3.01 -5.16
N TYR A 66 5.16 -4.20 -5.66
CA TYR A 66 4.45 -5.20 -4.87
C TYR A 66 5.46 -6.05 -4.09
N LEU A 67 5.42 -6.06 -2.76
CA LEU A 67 6.37 -6.81 -1.94
C LEU A 67 6.05 -8.30 -1.83
N GLY A 68 4.79 -8.67 -2.01
CA GLY A 68 4.33 -10.03 -1.85
C GLY A 68 3.15 -10.16 -0.88
N GLN A 69 2.75 -11.40 -0.66
CA GLN A 69 1.71 -11.79 0.28
C GLN A 69 2.34 -12.38 1.55
N PHE A 70 1.94 -11.90 2.72
CA PHE A 70 2.54 -12.28 4.00
C PHE A 70 1.49 -12.68 5.03
N ALA A 71 1.78 -13.64 5.91
CA ALA A 71 0.90 -13.89 7.05
C ALA A 71 0.83 -12.64 7.96
N ILE A 72 -0.30 -12.39 8.62
CA ILE A 72 -0.47 -11.21 9.50
C ILE A 72 0.57 -11.15 10.64
N ASN A 73 1.05 -12.31 11.08
CA ASN A 73 2.08 -12.47 12.10
C ASN A 73 3.51 -12.60 11.52
N TYR A 74 3.70 -12.41 10.20
CA TYR A 74 5.00 -12.51 9.54
C TYR A 74 6.00 -11.52 10.14
N VAL A 75 7.15 -12.02 10.59
CA VAL A 75 8.26 -11.19 11.09
C VAL A 75 9.34 -11.13 9.99
N PRO A 76 9.49 -9.99 9.28
CA PRO A 76 10.51 -9.85 8.25
C PRO A 76 11.92 -9.73 8.85
N GLU A 77 12.92 -10.04 8.02
CA GLU A 77 14.30 -9.65 8.26
C GLU A 77 14.41 -8.12 8.28
N LYS A 78 15.15 -7.58 9.26
CA LYS A 78 15.46 -6.16 9.35
C LYS A 78 16.79 -5.90 8.65
N PHE A 79 16.77 -5.06 7.61
CA PHE A 79 17.99 -4.63 6.93
C PHE A 79 18.56 -3.35 7.57
N PRO A 80 19.89 -3.13 7.45
CA PRO A 80 20.49 -1.87 7.86
C PRO A 80 19.96 -0.69 7.03
N THR A 81 19.89 0.48 7.66
CA THR A 81 19.60 1.75 6.96
C THR A 81 20.64 2.01 5.87
N ILE A 82 20.19 2.53 4.74
CA ILE A 82 21.08 2.89 3.62
C ILE A 82 21.70 4.27 3.82
N MET A 83 22.76 4.56 3.07
CA MET A 83 23.40 5.87 3.11
C MET A 83 22.57 6.95 2.40
N GLN A 84 22.73 8.22 2.81
CA GLN A 84 22.01 9.34 2.19
C GLN A 84 22.26 9.45 0.68
N GLY A 85 23.49 9.21 0.21
CA GLY A 85 23.82 9.22 -1.22
C GLY A 85 23.07 8.15 -2.01
N GLU A 86 22.94 6.95 -1.44
CA GLU A 86 22.17 5.86 -2.03
C GLU A 86 20.68 6.21 -2.08
N ALA A 87 20.11 6.68 -0.96
CA ALA A 87 18.71 7.12 -0.86
C ALA A 87 18.34 8.20 -1.90
N ASN A 88 19.24 9.17 -2.10
CA ASN A 88 19.06 10.23 -3.08
C ASN A 88 19.08 9.70 -4.52
N SER A 89 19.88 8.66 -4.80
CA SER A 89 20.02 8.06 -6.13
C SER A 89 18.87 7.15 -6.55
N LEU A 90 18.09 6.62 -5.60
CA LEU A 90 16.96 5.75 -5.91
C LEU A 90 15.88 6.51 -6.72
N PRO A 91 15.19 5.85 -7.66
CA PRO A 91 14.08 6.48 -8.38
C PRO A 91 12.89 6.72 -7.43
N MET A 92 12.15 7.81 -7.63
CA MET A 92 10.84 7.99 -7.00
C MET A 92 9.81 7.02 -7.62
N PRO A 93 8.76 6.64 -6.88
CA PRO A 93 7.70 5.82 -7.45
C PRO A 93 6.89 6.67 -8.45
N ASP A 94 6.49 6.06 -9.55
CA ASP A 94 5.47 6.61 -10.43
C ASP A 94 4.11 6.65 -9.72
N SER A 95 3.17 7.44 -10.24
CA SER A 95 1.78 7.46 -9.77
C SER A 95 1.17 6.05 -9.64
N ASN A 96 1.49 5.14 -10.56
CA ASN A 96 0.98 3.77 -10.58
C ASN A 96 1.91 2.74 -9.91
N ARG A 97 2.99 3.18 -9.26
CA ARG A 97 4.04 2.32 -8.66
C ARG A 97 4.21 2.58 -7.18
N GLN A 98 3.09 2.87 -6.53
CA GLN A 98 2.98 2.95 -5.09
C GLN A 98 3.31 1.59 -4.48
N LEU A 99 3.90 1.60 -3.29
CA LEU A 99 4.22 0.38 -2.56
C LEU A 99 2.94 -0.40 -2.23
N GLN A 100 2.94 -1.70 -2.48
CA GLN A 100 1.81 -2.59 -2.21
C GLN A 100 2.27 -3.89 -1.57
N PHE A 101 1.42 -4.48 -0.75
CA PHE A 101 1.58 -5.83 -0.23
C PHE A 101 0.26 -6.35 0.29
N ASP A 102 0.17 -7.67 0.46
CA ASP A 102 -1.02 -8.31 0.99
C ASP A 102 -0.74 -8.99 2.33
N LEU A 103 -1.74 -8.99 3.21
CA LEU A 103 -1.75 -9.79 4.43
C LEU A 103 -2.72 -10.96 4.30
N LYS A 104 -2.33 -12.11 4.84
CA LYS A 104 -3.19 -13.26 5.08
C LYS A 104 -3.59 -13.28 6.54
N LEU A 105 -4.90 -13.20 6.77
CA LEU A 105 -5.50 -13.20 8.10
C LEU A 105 -5.59 -14.61 8.70
N SER A 106 -5.56 -15.64 7.86
CA SER A 106 -5.53 -17.05 8.25
C SER A 106 -4.36 -17.79 7.59
N ASN A 107 -4.17 -19.04 7.98
CA ASN A 107 -3.17 -19.94 7.37
C ASN A 107 -3.68 -20.61 6.08
N LEU A 108 -4.86 -20.22 5.58
CA LEU A 108 -5.39 -20.76 4.35
C LEU A 108 -4.49 -20.41 3.18
N ASP A 109 -4.36 -21.35 2.26
CA ASP A 109 -3.59 -21.13 1.05
C ASP A 109 -4.48 -20.52 -0.03
N PHE A 110 -4.12 -19.33 -0.47
CA PHE A 110 -4.78 -18.63 -1.57
C PHE A 110 -3.77 -17.70 -2.20
N GLN A 111 -3.89 -17.57 -3.52
CA GLN A 111 -2.99 -16.75 -4.32
C GLN A 111 -3.66 -15.41 -4.58
N ALA A 112 -2.98 -14.31 -4.23
CA ALA A 112 -3.46 -12.97 -4.54
C ALA A 112 -3.38 -12.73 -6.06
N THR A 113 -4.31 -11.94 -6.59
CA THR A 113 -4.26 -11.41 -7.95
C THR A 113 -3.96 -9.91 -7.98
N ASP A 114 -3.68 -9.35 -9.14
CA ASP A 114 -3.60 -7.91 -9.39
C ASP A 114 -4.95 -7.25 -9.73
N GLY A 115 -6.07 -7.96 -9.52
CA GLY A 115 -7.42 -7.44 -9.74
C GLY A 115 -7.78 -6.25 -8.83
N TYR A 116 -9.01 -5.76 -8.93
CA TYR A 116 -9.45 -4.58 -8.15
C TYR A 116 -9.89 -4.87 -6.72
N LEU A 117 -10.50 -6.04 -6.47
CA LEU A 117 -11.06 -6.42 -5.17
C LEU A 117 -10.26 -7.58 -4.56
N PRO A 118 -10.20 -7.72 -3.22
CA PRO A 118 -9.66 -8.92 -2.58
C PRO A 118 -10.22 -10.20 -3.21
N ASP A 119 -9.37 -11.20 -3.38
CA ASP A 119 -9.63 -12.52 -3.97
C ASP A 119 -10.17 -13.52 -2.94
N HIS A 120 -9.93 -13.25 -1.65
CA HIS A 120 -10.29 -14.12 -0.54
C HIS A 120 -10.72 -13.32 0.69
N ASP A 121 -11.62 -13.88 1.50
CA ASP A 121 -12.14 -13.24 2.72
C ASP A 121 -11.04 -12.84 3.70
N ASP A 122 -10.02 -13.68 3.81
CA ASP A 122 -8.85 -13.50 4.68
C ASP A 122 -7.70 -12.71 4.04
N GLN A 123 -7.91 -12.09 2.88
CA GLN A 123 -6.93 -11.20 2.27
C GLN A 123 -7.14 -9.76 2.74
N VAL A 124 -6.05 -9.10 3.11
CA VAL A 124 -6.01 -7.65 3.23
C VAL A 124 -5.06 -7.10 2.20
N ARG A 125 -5.55 -6.26 1.30
CA ARG A 125 -4.71 -5.57 0.32
C ARG A 125 -4.28 -4.24 0.88
N VAL A 126 -2.98 -3.94 0.83
CA VAL A 126 -2.41 -2.71 1.39
C VAL A 126 -1.71 -1.92 0.31
N ARG A 127 -2.00 -0.62 0.25
CA ARG A 127 -1.39 0.35 -0.67
C ARG A 127 -0.87 1.54 0.13
N ILE A 128 0.33 1.99 -0.19
CA ILE A 128 0.99 3.10 0.50
C ILE A 128 1.32 4.17 -0.51
N GLU A 129 0.73 5.35 -0.29
CA GLU A 129 0.88 6.50 -1.16
C GLU A 129 1.46 7.70 -0.41
N GLY A 130 1.92 8.70 -1.16
CA GLY A 130 2.22 10.01 -0.58
C GLY A 130 0.94 10.81 -0.33
N LEU A 131 0.92 11.60 0.74
CA LEU A 131 -0.18 12.54 0.95
C LEU A 131 -0.26 13.58 -0.17
N THR A 132 -1.47 14.06 -0.45
CA THR A 132 -1.67 15.21 -1.35
C THR A 132 -0.97 16.45 -0.78
N MET A 133 -0.73 17.46 -1.63
CA MET A 133 -0.09 18.71 -1.17
C MET A 133 -0.93 19.39 -0.10
N ASP A 134 -2.25 19.44 -0.28
CA ASP A 134 -3.17 20.11 0.65
C ASP A 134 -3.18 19.42 2.01
N MET A 135 -3.24 18.08 2.03
CA MET A 135 -3.19 17.31 3.27
C MET A 135 -1.89 17.52 4.05
N ARG A 136 -0.76 17.68 3.34
CA ARG A 136 0.52 18.02 3.97
C ARG A 136 0.54 19.45 4.50
N ALA A 137 0.08 20.41 3.71
CA ALA A 137 0.04 21.82 4.10
C ALA A 137 -0.84 22.06 5.34
N GLU A 138 -1.97 21.36 5.44
CA GLU A 138 -2.89 21.44 6.56
C GLU A 138 -2.55 20.49 7.72
N ASN A 139 -1.51 19.66 7.57
CA ASN A 139 -1.12 18.64 8.54
C ASN A 139 -2.32 17.78 8.95
N LEU A 140 -3.09 17.31 7.95
CA LEU A 140 -4.31 16.52 8.13
C LEU A 140 -3.98 15.06 8.43
N ASP A 141 -4.03 14.72 9.71
CA ASP A 141 -4.03 13.33 10.16
C ASP A 141 -5.42 12.70 10.10
N THR A 142 -5.48 11.37 10.23
CA THR A 142 -6.74 10.61 10.19
C THR A 142 -7.83 11.13 11.13
N HIS A 143 -7.46 11.55 12.35
CA HIS A 143 -8.43 12.02 13.32
C HIS A 143 -9.01 13.38 12.90
N LYS A 144 -8.16 14.30 12.42
CA LYS A 144 -8.63 15.58 11.86
C LYS A 144 -9.53 15.36 10.65
N THR A 145 -9.16 14.47 9.73
CA THR A 145 -10.00 14.10 8.59
C THR A 145 -11.35 13.54 9.04
N PHE A 146 -11.38 12.68 10.07
CA PHE A 146 -12.63 12.18 10.63
C PHE A 146 -13.51 13.30 11.22
N LEU A 147 -12.90 14.25 11.94
CA LEU A 147 -13.63 15.40 12.50
C LEU A 147 -14.22 16.31 11.42
N GLN A 148 -13.48 16.57 10.33
CA GLN A 148 -13.96 17.34 9.19
C GLN A 148 -15.14 16.66 8.49
N ARG A 149 -15.12 15.32 8.39
CA ARG A 149 -16.21 14.55 7.75
C ARG A 149 -17.52 14.51 8.54
N LYS A 150 -17.57 15.06 9.76
CA LYS A 150 -18.79 15.04 10.61
C LYS A 150 -20.00 15.70 9.96
N GLU A 151 -19.81 16.65 9.04
CA GLU A 151 -20.90 17.27 8.30
C GLU A 151 -21.64 16.28 7.37
N PHE A 152 -21.01 15.16 7.01
CA PHE A 152 -21.59 14.12 6.16
C PHE A 152 -22.24 12.98 6.95
N PHE A 153 -22.35 13.12 8.27
CA PHE A 153 -22.88 12.09 9.16
C PHE A 153 -24.30 12.41 9.62
N GLU A 154 -25.14 11.38 9.70
CA GLU A 154 -26.49 11.53 10.24
C GLU A 154 -26.44 11.94 11.71
N LYS A 155 -27.15 13.04 12.02
CA LYS A 155 -27.26 13.59 13.37
C LYS A 155 -27.96 12.57 14.27
N ASN A 156 -27.24 12.04 15.25
CA ASN A 156 -27.66 10.99 16.20
C ASN A 156 -27.47 9.53 15.75
N SER A 157 -26.74 9.27 14.66
CA SER A 157 -26.39 7.89 14.24
C SER A 157 -25.14 7.31 14.92
N LYS A 158 -24.63 7.97 15.97
CA LYS A 158 -23.39 7.55 16.64
C LYS A 158 -23.58 6.17 17.29
N PHE A 159 -22.69 5.22 16.97
CA PHE A 159 -22.58 3.97 17.70
C PHE A 159 -21.11 3.55 17.87
N GLU A 160 -20.84 2.61 18.77
CA GLU A 160 -19.51 2.04 18.97
C GLU A 160 -19.53 0.55 18.59
N LYS A 161 -18.52 0.09 17.83
CA LYS A 161 -18.39 -1.33 17.46
C LYS A 161 -16.92 -1.70 17.31
N TYR A 162 -16.49 -2.81 17.92
CA TYR A 162 -15.09 -3.27 17.90
C TYR A 162 -14.06 -2.20 18.31
N GLY A 163 -14.44 -1.30 19.23
CA GLY A 163 -13.58 -0.18 19.65
C GLY A 163 -13.49 0.97 18.64
N LEU A 164 -14.38 1.00 17.64
CA LEU A 164 -14.51 2.08 16.68
C LEU A 164 -15.72 2.95 16.99
N THR A 165 -15.56 4.25 16.82
CA THR A 165 -16.65 5.23 16.86
C THR A 165 -17.20 5.42 15.45
N CYS A 166 -18.45 5.01 15.23
CA CYS A 166 -19.09 4.96 13.92
C CYS A 166 -20.27 5.93 13.80
N TYR A 167 -20.52 6.36 12.58
CA TYR A 167 -21.67 7.17 12.17
C TYR A 167 -22.22 6.67 10.83
N GLN A 168 -23.54 6.74 10.66
CA GLN A 168 -24.21 6.54 9.38
C GLN A 168 -23.97 7.76 8.48
N ARG A 169 -23.79 7.52 7.17
CA ARG A 169 -23.62 8.58 6.17
C ARG A 169 -24.98 9.15 5.75
N LEU A 170 -25.08 10.48 5.61
CA LEU A 170 -26.34 11.20 5.33
C LEU A 170 -27.11 10.74 4.09
N GLU A 171 -26.41 10.28 3.05
CA GLU A 171 -27.00 9.99 1.72
C GLU A 171 -26.77 8.53 1.30
N ALA A 172 -26.45 7.64 2.24
CA ALA A 172 -26.15 6.26 1.92
C ALA A 172 -26.62 5.35 3.06
N ASP A 173 -27.83 4.81 2.88
CA ASP A 173 -28.36 3.76 3.75
C ASP A 173 -27.33 2.63 3.84
N TYR A 174 -27.17 2.08 5.05
CA TYR A 174 -26.26 0.96 5.33
C TYR A 174 -24.77 1.24 5.09
N SER A 175 -24.38 2.50 4.93
CA SER A 175 -22.99 2.92 4.83
C SER A 175 -22.54 3.70 6.05
N PHE A 176 -21.41 3.29 6.63
CA PHE A 176 -20.87 3.85 7.85
C PHE A 176 -19.45 4.36 7.66
N ASN A 177 -19.12 5.44 8.35
CA ASN A 177 -17.75 5.87 8.56
C ASN A 177 -17.40 5.69 10.02
N CYS A 178 -16.31 4.98 10.29
CA CYS A 178 -15.87 4.63 11.63
C CYS A 178 -14.45 5.09 11.86
N TYR A 179 -14.17 5.64 13.03
CA TYR A 179 -12.81 6.00 13.43
C TYR A 179 -12.32 5.10 14.56
N GLY A 180 -11.09 4.62 14.41
CA GLY A 180 -10.38 3.82 15.40
C GLY A 180 -9.05 4.44 15.74
N LYS A 181 -8.75 4.60 17.04
CA LYS A 181 -7.43 5.03 17.49
C LYS A 181 -6.42 3.89 17.31
N SER A 182 -5.31 4.16 16.63
CA SER A 182 -4.23 3.20 16.45
C SER A 182 -3.52 2.92 17.79
N LYS A 183 -2.98 1.71 17.92
CA LYS A 183 -2.07 1.34 19.01
C LYS A 183 -0.63 1.75 18.73
N GLU A 184 -0.30 2.06 17.48
CA GLU A 184 1.05 2.44 17.08
C GLU A 184 1.40 3.85 17.58
N PRO A 185 2.54 4.04 18.26
CA PRO A 185 2.97 5.37 18.69
C PRO A 185 3.12 6.36 17.54
N GLY A 186 2.60 7.57 17.74
CA GLY A 186 2.66 8.65 16.75
C GLY A 186 1.70 8.47 15.56
N VAL A 187 0.81 7.49 15.60
CA VAL A 187 -0.22 7.27 14.56
C VAL A 187 -1.59 7.68 15.11
N SER A 188 -2.27 8.55 14.38
CA SER A 188 -3.57 9.10 14.81
C SER A 188 -4.68 8.05 14.83
N GLY A 189 -4.65 7.06 13.94
CA GLY A 189 -5.70 6.06 13.80
C GLY A 189 -6.04 5.74 12.35
N VAL A 190 -7.12 5.00 12.19
CA VAL A 190 -7.69 4.60 10.91
C VAL A 190 -9.13 5.09 10.78
N LEU A 191 -9.49 5.51 9.57
CA LEU A 191 -10.84 5.83 9.15
C LEU A 191 -11.35 4.69 8.26
N LEU A 192 -12.35 3.94 8.74
CA LEU A 192 -12.99 2.88 7.98
C LEU A 192 -14.22 3.41 7.26
N SER A 193 -14.30 3.16 5.96
CA SER A 193 -15.50 3.29 5.15
C SER A 193 -16.10 1.90 4.96
N ILE A 194 -17.34 1.72 5.41
CA ILE A 194 -18.02 0.43 5.49
C ILE A 194 -19.31 0.54 4.71
N GLN A 195 -19.55 -0.41 3.81
CA GLN A 195 -20.83 -0.57 3.13
C GLN A 195 -21.39 -1.93 3.52
N THR A 196 -22.52 -1.93 4.21
CA THR A 196 -23.31 -3.14 4.47
C THR A 196 -24.42 -3.19 3.42
N LEU A 197 -24.66 -4.33 2.78
CA LEU A 197 -25.75 -4.45 1.80
C LEU A 197 -27.07 -4.68 2.56
N GLU A 198 -28.13 -3.99 2.14
CA GLU A 198 -29.48 -4.18 2.67
C GLU A 198 -30.05 -5.54 2.17
N SER A 199 -30.37 -6.44 3.10
CA SER A 199 -31.27 -7.61 2.94
C SER A 199 -30.96 -8.69 1.86
N SER A 200 -30.35 -9.78 2.32
CA SER A 200 -30.88 -11.17 2.27
C SER A 200 -31.26 -11.87 0.95
N VAL A 201 -30.95 -11.38 -0.25
CA VAL A 201 -31.15 -12.18 -1.48
C VAL A 201 -29.93 -12.03 -2.40
N ALA A 202 -29.11 -13.09 -2.49
CA ALA A 202 -27.97 -13.30 -3.40
C ALA A 202 -26.56 -12.82 -2.96
N LEU A 203 -26.07 -13.26 -1.78
CA LEU A 203 -24.68 -13.04 -1.37
C LEU A 203 -23.98 -14.30 -0.80
N GLU A 204 -24.36 -15.50 -1.24
CA GLU A 204 -23.41 -16.61 -1.10
C GLU A 204 -22.20 -16.27 -1.98
N ASN A 205 -21.02 -16.09 -1.35
CA ASN A 205 -19.71 -15.89 -1.98
C ASN A 205 -19.35 -14.48 -2.49
N LYS A 206 -19.99 -13.39 -2.01
CA LYS A 206 -19.53 -12.03 -2.39
C LYS A 206 -18.66 -11.39 -1.30
N ILE A 207 -17.45 -11.00 -1.68
CA ILE A 207 -16.55 -10.21 -0.84
C ILE A 207 -17.11 -8.78 -0.73
N ILE A 208 -17.45 -8.37 0.48
CA ILE A 208 -17.89 -7.00 0.78
C ILE A 208 -16.69 -6.25 1.38
N PRO A 209 -16.03 -5.34 0.66
CA PRO A 209 -14.82 -4.70 1.16
C PRO A 209 -15.15 -3.62 2.19
N ILE A 210 -14.47 -3.66 3.33
CA ILE A 210 -14.20 -2.49 4.17
C ILE A 210 -12.91 -1.86 3.68
N ARG A 211 -12.93 -0.55 3.51
CA ARG A 211 -11.73 0.24 3.22
C ARG A 211 -11.28 1.00 4.46
N GLY A 212 -10.03 0.83 4.86
CA GLY A 212 -9.38 1.62 5.90
C GLY A 212 -8.37 2.60 5.32
N ASP A 213 -8.45 3.85 5.76
CA ASP A 213 -7.53 4.92 5.37
C ASP A 213 -6.82 5.47 6.62
N SER A 214 -5.48 5.52 6.58
CA SER A 214 -4.65 6.13 7.62
C SER A 214 -3.76 7.22 7.03
N TYR A 215 -3.97 8.46 7.45
CA TYR A 215 -3.22 9.63 6.99
C TYR A 215 -2.25 10.07 8.08
N GLN A 216 -0.95 10.04 7.80
CA GLN A 216 0.10 10.33 8.78
C GLN A 216 1.08 11.39 8.24
N PRO A 217 0.75 12.69 8.37
CA PRO A 217 1.58 13.78 7.85
C PRO A 217 2.98 13.89 8.48
N ASN A 218 3.14 13.44 9.73
CA ASN A 218 4.40 13.56 10.48
C ASN A 218 5.15 12.23 10.64
N LYS A 219 4.73 11.17 9.94
CA LYS A 219 5.40 9.85 9.98
C LYS A 219 5.84 9.49 8.57
N TYR A 220 7.10 9.07 8.45
CA TYR A 220 7.68 8.64 7.17
C TYR A 220 7.52 9.67 6.04
N GLY A 221 7.76 10.96 6.31
CA GLY A 221 7.69 12.02 5.30
C GLY A 221 6.28 12.33 4.78
N GLY A 222 5.24 11.88 5.47
CA GLY A 222 3.85 12.14 5.11
C GLY A 222 3.27 11.07 4.19
N ILE A 223 2.71 10.01 4.78
CA ILE A 223 2.15 8.88 4.04
C ILE A 223 0.64 8.72 4.23
N TRP A 224 0.02 8.12 3.23
CA TRP A 224 -1.33 7.59 3.25
C TRP A 224 -1.29 6.08 3.09
N ILE A 225 -1.84 5.35 4.06
CA ILE A 225 -2.03 3.91 3.96
C ILE A 225 -3.50 3.67 3.67
N GLN A 226 -3.80 3.03 2.55
CA GLN A 226 -5.10 2.48 2.24
C GLN A 226 -5.01 0.96 2.37
N TRP A 227 -5.99 0.35 3.03
CA TRP A 227 -6.13 -1.09 3.05
C TRP A 227 -7.58 -1.53 2.86
N GLU A 228 -7.77 -2.71 2.29
CA GLU A 228 -9.08 -3.28 1.96
C GLU A 228 -9.16 -4.71 2.50
N MET A 229 -10.24 -5.04 3.21
CA MET A 229 -10.50 -6.36 3.78
C MET A 229 -11.96 -6.76 3.62
N ASN A 230 -12.31 -8.04 3.75
CA ASN A 230 -13.71 -8.44 3.82
C ASN A 230 -14.39 -7.95 5.13
N LEU A 231 -15.65 -7.52 5.04
CA LEU A 231 -16.54 -7.17 6.15
C LEU A 231 -16.59 -8.23 7.27
N ASN A 232 -16.46 -9.52 6.92
CA ASN A 232 -16.40 -10.63 7.87
C ASN A 232 -15.22 -10.53 8.85
N ASN A 233 -14.16 -9.81 8.47
CA ASN A 233 -12.96 -9.59 9.28
C ASN A 233 -12.94 -8.22 9.98
N TRP A 234 -14.08 -7.53 10.08
CA TRP A 234 -14.17 -6.18 10.67
C TRP A 234 -13.62 -6.09 12.11
N ASP A 235 -13.88 -7.08 12.95
CA ASP A 235 -13.39 -7.13 14.33
C ASP A 235 -11.86 -7.16 14.43
N ARG A 236 -11.16 -7.52 13.34
CA ARG A 236 -9.70 -7.63 13.28
C ARG A 236 -8.98 -6.36 12.82
N TRP A 237 -9.69 -5.26 12.58
CA TRP A 237 -9.11 -4.01 12.05
C TRP A 237 -7.86 -3.53 12.83
N GLN A 238 -7.84 -3.70 14.16
CA GLN A 238 -6.73 -3.24 15.00
C GLN A 238 -5.50 -4.13 14.89
N GLU A 239 -5.69 -5.44 14.65
CA GLU A 239 -4.61 -6.39 14.37
C GLU A 239 -3.96 -6.05 13.03
N ILE A 240 -4.79 -5.76 12.01
CA ILE A 240 -4.38 -5.35 10.67
C ILE A 240 -3.57 -4.05 10.71
N ASP A 241 -4.09 -3.01 11.36
CA ASP A 241 -3.40 -1.74 11.56
C ASP A 241 -2.02 -1.96 12.20
N SER A 242 -1.97 -2.71 13.30
CA SER A 242 -0.72 -3.02 14.01
C SER A 242 0.28 -3.78 13.13
N ALA A 243 -0.19 -4.75 12.34
CA ALA A 243 0.65 -5.53 11.44
C ALA A 243 1.25 -4.66 10.33
N ILE A 244 0.46 -3.78 9.71
CA ILE A 244 0.93 -2.86 8.68
C ILE A 244 2.04 -1.96 9.23
N TRP A 245 1.81 -1.32 10.38
CA TRP A 245 2.81 -0.44 10.99
C TRP A 245 4.09 -1.17 11.38
N ARG A 246 3.97 -2.38 11.93
CA ARG A 246 5.11 -3.23 12.27
C ARG A 246 5.95 -3.59 11.03
N LEU A 247 5.30 -3.95 9.93
CA LEU A 247 5.96 -4.29 8.67
C LEU A 247 6.67 -3.07 8.08
N LEU A 248 5.98 -1.93 7.95
CA LEU A 248 6.59 -0.69 7.47
C LEU A 248 7.77 -0.26 8.34
N GLY A 249 7.65 -0.37 9.66
CA GLY A 249 8.73 -0.07 10.60
C GLY A 249 9.95 -0.98 10.45
N THR A 250 9.75 -2.24 10.10
CA THR A 250 10.86 -3.19 9.91
C THR A 250 11.51 -3.04 8.53
N TRP A 251 10.71 -2.80 7.50
CA TRP A 251 11.18 -2.65 6.13
C TRP A 251 11.82 -1.29 5.85
N ASN A 252 11.50 -0.25 6.62
CA ASN A 252 12.07 1.07 6.41
C ASN A 252 13.57 1.07 6.69
N SER A 253 14.34 1.33 5.64
CA SER A 253 15.80 1.48 5.64
C SER A 253 16.22 2.89 5.24
N ALA A 254 15.31 3.87 5.28
CA ALA A 254 15.66 5.26 5.06
C ALA A 254 16.76 5.71 6.06
N PRO A 255 17.68 6.59 5.63
CA PRO A 255 18.63 7.20 6.56
C PRO A 255 17.86 8.00 7.62
N PRO A 256 18.43 8.16 8.83
CA PRO A 256 17.85 9.04 9.84
C PRO A 256 17.63 10.44 9.25
N SER A 257 16.48 11.03 9.52
CA SER A 257 16.22 12.43 9.18
C SER A 257 17.34 13.28 9.77
N GLN A 258 18.10 13.99 8.92
CA GLN A 258 18.98 15.02 9.43
C GLN A 258 18.07 16.10 9.99
N GLU A 259 18.05 16.24 11.31
CA GLU A 259 17.47 17.44 11.93
C GLU A 259 18.14 18.63 11.26
N SER A 260 17.35 19.46 10.60
CA SER A 260 17.82 20.76 10.12
C SER A 260 18.21 21.56 11.36
N ASN A 261 19.52 21.62 11.65
CA ASN A 261 20.08 22.57 12.59
C ASN A 261 19.69 24.01 12.23
#